data_AF-A0A7L1MK83-F1
#
_entry.id   AF-A0A7L1MK83-F1
#
_cell.length_a   1.000
_cell.length_b   1.000
_cell.length_c   1.000
_cell.angle_alpha   90.00
_cell.angle_beta   90.00
_cell.angle_gamma   90.00
#
_symmetry.space_group_name_H-M   'P 1'
#
loop_
_entity.id
_entity.type
_entity.pdbx_description
1 polymer ?
#
loop_
_entity_poly.entity_id
_entity_poly.type
_entity_poly.pdbx_seq_one_letter_code
_entity_poly.pdbx_strand_id
1 'polypeptide(L)'
;QAVTGALLLLAVLTPAGAASAAALPVVINTWAFRRAAETAWRVLESGGSELDAVESGCGQCEIDQCDGSVGYGGSPDESGETTLDAMIMDGNTMEVGAVADLRRVKNAIGVARKVIEYTKHTLLVGESASLFAVRMGFPYEDLTTQKSLSLYSEWLNQSCQPNFWKNVVPDSSKSCGPYKRREAVTYKEEQTSSQRSVHNHDTIGMVVIGVSGTVASGTSTNGAIHKLPGRVGDSPIAGAGSYADSTAGGAAATGDGDIMMRFLPSYQAVEYMRMGTDPTVACQKVISRIQKYAPKFFGAIICANTTGSYGAACNKIPGFTQFHFMVSSPLLNRPTEQVVDCI
;
A
#
# COMPACT_ATOMS: atom_id res chain seq x y z
N GLN A 1 -16.72 -43.14 55.91
CA GLN A 1 -17.02 -41.80 55.38
C GLN A 1 -15.91 -41.47 54.39
N ALA A 2 -16.22 -41.50 53.09
CA ALA A 2 -15.25 -41.34 52.01
C ALA A 2 -14.96 -39.85 51.78
N VAL A 3 -13.67 -39.49 51.76
CA VAL A 3 -13.20 -38.15 51.42
C VAL A 3 -12.98 -38.10 49.90
N THR A 4 -13.87 -37.43 49.19
CA THR A 4 -13.72 -37.14 47.75
C THR A 4 -12.81 -35.93 47.58
N GLY A 5 -11.57 -36.17 47.14
CA GLY A 5 -10.65 -35.13 46.69
C GLY A 5 -11.02 -34.65 45.28
N ALA A 6 -11.40 -33.38 45.16
CA ALA A 6 -11.63 -32.73 43.87
C ALA A 6 -10.29 -32.34 43.24
N LEU A 7 -9.98 -32.92 42.08
CA LEU A 7 -8.88 -32.51 41.21
C LEU A 7 -9.21 -31.14 40.60
N LEU A 8 -8.51 -30.08 40.99
CA LEU A 8 -8.53 -28.80 40.26
C LEU A 8 -7.77 -28.99 38.94
N LEU A 9 -8.48 -29.00 37.82
CA LEU A 9 -7.87 -28.75 36.51
C LEU A 9 -7.49 -27.26 36.42
N LEU A 10 -6.20 -26.94 36.50
CA LEU A 10 -5.69 -25.67 36.01
C LEU A 10 -5.79 -25.67 34.48
N ALA A 11 -6.78 -24.95 33.95
CA ALA A 11 -6.82 -24.59 32.55
C ALA A 11 -5.67 -23.60 32.27
N VAL A 12 -4.62 -24.09 31.61
CA VAL A 12 -3.57 -23.25 31.03
C VAL A 12 -4.23 -22.46 29.89
N LEU A 13 -4.52 -21.19 30.14
CA LEU A 13 -4.88 -20.23 29.10
C LEU A 13 -3.64 -20.05 28.20
N THR A 14 -3.65 -20.68 27.02
CA THR A 14 -2.72 -20.32 25.95
C THR A 14 -3.06 -18.92 25.45
N PRO A 15 -2.09 -18.00 25.32
CA PRO A 15 -2.35 -16.72 24.67
C PRO A 15 -2.72 -17.00 23.21
N ALA A 16 -3.84 -16.46 22.76
CA ALA A 16 -4.16 -16.37 21.34
C ALA A 16 -3.15 -15.43 20.67
N GLY A 17 -2.41 -15.94 19.69
CA GLY A 17 -1.36 -15.24 18.96
C GLY A 17 -0.04 -15.98 19.07
N ALA A 18 0.14 -17.04 18.28
CA ALA A 18 1.45 -17.64 18.12
C ALA A 18 2.38 -16.57 17.54
N ALA A 19 3.36 -16.11 18.32
CA ALA A 19 4.44 -15.29 17.80
C ALA A 19 5.09 -16.06 16.64
N SER A 20 5.16 -15.45 15.45
CA SER A 20 5.89 -16.05 14.34
C SER A 20 7.33 -16.29 14.79
N ALA A 21 7.84 -17.50 14.54
CA ALA A 21 9.27 -17.73 14.63
C ALA A 21 9.98 -16.68 13.76
N ALA A 22 10.93 -15.95 14.35
CA ALA A 22 11.57 -14.80 13.75
C ALA A 22 12.88 -15.26 13.08
N ALA A 23 13.08 -14.86 11.83
CA ALA A 23 14.31 -15.16 11.09
C ALA A 23 14.56 -14.10 10.03
N LEU A 24 15.84 -13.85 9.76
CA LEU A 24 16.29 -12.96 8.69
C LEU A 24 17.00 -13.77 7.58
N PRO A 25 16.91 -13.33 6.31
CA PRO A 25 16.19 -12.14 5.86
C PRO A 25 14.67 -12.38 5.83
N VAL A 26 13.87 -11.32 5.77
CA VAL A 26 12.41 -11.42 5.59
C VAL A 26 11.95 -10.46 4.49
N VAL A 27 11.04 -10.93 3.63
CA VAL A 27 10.33 -10.13 2.64
C VAL A 27 8.85 -10.28 2.92
N ILE A 28 8.14 -9.16 3.03
CA ILE A 28 6.68 -9.15 3.12
C ILE A 28 6.09 -8.18 2.11
N ASN A 29 4.94 -8.53 1.51
CA ASN A 29 4.17 -7.57 0.72
C ASN A 29 2.66 -7.70 0.92
N THR A 30 1.95 -6.60 0.70
CA THR A 30 0.49 -6.55 0.74
C THR A 30 -0.10 -7.41 -0.37
N TRP A 31 -1.26 -8.01 -0.08
CA TRP A 31 -2.01 -8.87 -1.01
C TRP A 31 -1.29 -10.17 -1.38
N ALA A 32 -1.99 -11.08 -2.05
CA ALA A 32 -1.48 -12.39 -2.46
C ALA A 32 -0.60 -12.32 -3.73
N PHE A 33 0.21 -11.25 -3.89
CA PHE A 33 1.08 -11.04 -5.05
C PHE A 33 2.35 -11.89 -4.97
N ARG A 34 2.20 -13.21 -5.08
CA ARG A 34 3.29 -14.18 -4.87
C ARG A 34 4.52 -13.92 -5.73
N ARG A 35 4.34 -13.56 -7.01
CA ARG A 35 5.47 -13.30 -7.91
C ARG A 35 6.32 -12.10 -7.47
N ALA A 36 5.70 -11.08 -6.87
CA ALA A 36 6.45 -9.96 -6.29
C ALA A 36 7.35 -10.43 -5.13
N ALA A 37 6.80 -11.20 -4.20
CA ALA A 37 7.54 -11.79 -3.08
C ALA A 37 8.69 -12.71 -3.55
N GLU A 38 8.42 -13.56 -4.55
CA GLU A 38 9.43 -14.44 -5.16
C GLU A 38 10.56 -13.66 -5.82
N THR A 39 10.23 -12.62 -6.59
CA THR A 39 11.24 -11.81 -7.27
C THR A 39 12.13 -11.08 -6.26
N ALA A 40 11.56 -10.44 -5.26
CA ALA A 40 12.33 -9.79 -4.19
C ALA A 40 13.21 -10.78 -3.42
N TRP A 41 12.68 -11.97 -3.10
CA TRP A 41 13.44 -13.01 -2.40
C TRP A 41 14.66 -13.49 -3.21
N ARG A 42 14.50 -13.73 -4.52
CA ARG A 42 15.60 -14.15 -5.41
C ARG A 42 16.72 -13.11 -5.48
N VAL A 43 16.39 -11.82 -5.39
CA VAL A 43 17.40 -10.75 -5.34
C VAL A 43 18.28 -10.89 -4.11
N LEU A 44 17.69 -11.12 -2.94
CA LEU A 44 18.43 -11.35 -1.70
C LEU A 44 19.27 -12.64 -1.75
N GLU A 45 18.72 -13.74 -2.27
CA GLU A 45 19.46 -15.01 -2.45
C GLU A 45 20.66 -14.85 -3.39
N SER A 46 20.58 -13.92 -4.34
CA SER A 46 21.65 -13.60 -5.28
C SER A 46 22.65 -12.56 -4.73
N GLY A 47 22.49 -12.12 -3.48
CA GLY A 47 23.37 -11.14 -2.83
C GLY A 47 23.11 -9.68 -3.22
N GLY A 48 21.94 -9.37 -3.80
CA GLY A 48 21.51 -7.99 -4.04
C GLY A 48 21.10 -7.27 -2.74
N SER A 49 20.99 -5.95 -2.80
CA SER A 49 20.58 -5.14 -1.64
C SER A 49 19.08 -5.23 -1.37
N GLU A 50 18.66 -4.80 -0.18
CA GLU A 50 17.25 -4.72 0.19
C GLU A 50 16.50 -3.71 -0.68
N LEU A 51 17.16 -2.63 -1.11
CA LEU A 51 16.60 -1.67 -2.07
C LEU A 51 16.39 -2.31 -3.45
N ASP A 52 17.36 -3.10 -3.94
CA ASP A 52 17.22 -3.83 -5.21
C ASP A 52 16.07 -4.84 -5.15
N ALA A 53 15.90 -5.48 -3.98
CA ALA A 53 14.82 -6.43 -3.74
C ALA A 53 13.45 -5.74 -3.74
N VAL A 54 13.31 -4.57 -3.09
CA VAL A 54 12.07 -3.77 -3.11
C VAL A 54 11.75 -3.29 -4.53
N GLU A 55 12.74 -2.73 -5.24
CA GLU A 55 12.57 -2.26 -6.62
C GLU A 55 12.11 -3.40 -7.53
N SER A 56 12.80 -4.54 -7.48
CA SER A 56 12.49 -5.69 -8.34
C SER A 56 11.14 -6.33 -8.00
N GLY A 57 10.81 -6.44 -6.71
CA GLY A 57 9.55 -7.00 -6.23
C GLY A 57 8.34 -6.14 -6.62
N CYS A 58 8.40 -4.83 -6.34
CA CYS A 58 7.33 -3.90 -6.72
C CYS A 58 7.23 -3.78 -8.25
N GLY A 59 8.37 -3.71 -8.95
CA GLY A 59 8.41 -3.63 -10.42
C GLY A 59 7.84 -4.87 -11.09
N GLN A 60 8.03 -6.07 -10.51
CA GLN A 60 7.36 -7.28 -10.98
C GLN A 60 5.84 -7.14 -10.95
N CYS A 61 5.30 -6.48 -9.93
CA CYS A 61 3.86 -6.28 -9.79
C CYS A 61 3.31 -5.20 -10.73
N GLU A 62 4.12 -4.18 -11.06
CA GLU A 62 3.82 -3.22 -12.13
C GLU A 62 3.75 -3.90 -13.51
N ILE A 63 4.64 -4.86 -13.78
CA ILE A 63 4.64 -5.67 -15.01
C ILE A 63 3.43 -6.60 -15.06
N ASP A 64 3.15 -7.29 -13.95
CA ASP A 64 2.06 -8.27 -13.87
C ASP A 64 0.68 -7.59 -13.79
N GLN A 65 0.64 -6.27 -13.65
CA GLN A 65 -0.56 -5.47 -13.46
C GLN A 65 -1.43 -6.04 -12.32
N CYS A 66 -0.80 -6.34 -11.16
CA CYS A 66 -1.43 -7.07 -10.06
C CYS A 66 -2.84 -6.56 -9.75
N ASP A 67 -3.83 -7.43 -9.89
CA ASP A 67 -5.27 -7.16 -9.74
C ASP A 67 -5.81 -5.94 -10.50
N GLY A 68 -5.04 -5.40 -11.46
CA GLY A 68 -5.34 -4.19 -12.21
C GLY A 68 -5.12 -2.88 -11.43
N SER A 69 -4.55 -2.92 -10.24
CA SER A 69 -4.38 -1.75 -9.35
C SER A 69 -2.94 -1.26 -9.21
N VAL A 70 -1.99 -1.99 -9.80
CA VAL A 70 -0.56 -1.67 -9.84
C VAL A 70 -0.09 -1.63 -11.29
N GLY A 71 0.78 -0.67 -11.60
CA GLY A 71 1.32 -0.50 -12.96
C GLY A 71 0.30 0.03 -13.97
N TYR A 72 0.65 -0.11 -15.24
CA TYR A 72 -0.11 0.44 -16.36
C TYR A 72 -1.47 -0.27 -16.58
N GLY A 73 -2.34 0.31 -17.39
CA GLY A 73 -3.54 -0.35 -17.91
C GLY A 73 -4.70 -0.51 -16.93
N GLY A 74 -4.58 0.01 -15.72
CA GLY A 74 -5.63 0.00 -14.69
C GLY A 74 -6.01 1.41 -14.23
N SER A 75 -7.10 1.49 -13.48
CA SER A 75 -7.58 2.69 -12.77
C SER A 75 -7.40 4.03 -13.51
N PRO A 76 -7.95 4.20 -14.73
CA PRO A 76 -7.87 5.48 -15.41
C PRO A 76 -8.56 6.58 -14.57
N ASP A 77 -8.03 7.78 -14.62
CA ASP A 77 -8.65 8.97 -14.03
C ASP A 77 -9.92 9.38 -14.79
N GLU A 78 -10.58 10.45 -14.35
CA GLU A 78 -11.82 10.93 -14.96
C GLU A 78 -11.66 11.50 -16.38
N SER A 79 -10.41 11.67 -16.84
CA SER A 79 -10.07 12.01 -18.22
C SER A 79 -9.72 10.80 -19.08
N GLY A 80 -9.71 9.60 -18.49
CA GLY A 80 -9.40 8.33 -19.14
C GLY A 80 -7.92 7.95 -19.08
N GLU A 81 -7.08 8.69 -18.35
CA GLU A 81 -5.63 8.45 -18.29
C GLU A 81 -5.21 7.68 -17.04
N THR A 82 -4.37 6.66 -17.22
CA THR A 82 -3.72 5.98 -16.09
C THR A 82 -2.47 6.76 -15.68
N THR A 83 -2.34 7.08 -14.39
CA THR A 83 -1.13 7.69 -13.80
C THR A 83 -0.67 6.89 -12.59
N LEU A 84 0.65 6.81 -12.38
CA LEU A 84 1.26 5.93 -11.38
C LEU A 84 1.87 6.71 -10.22
N ASP A 85 1.76 6.13 -9.02
CA ASP A 85 2.35 6.65 -7.79
C ASP A 85 3.27 5.57 -7.21
N ALA A 86 4.51 5.93 -6.84
CA ALA A 86 5.44 5.00 -6.19
C ALA A 86 6.43 5.72 -5.26
N MET A 87 6.90 5.01 -4.23
CA MET A 87 8.06 5.43 -3.43
C MET A 87 8.92 4.25 -3.01
N ILE A 88 10.20 4.51 -2.77
CA ILE A 88 11.17 3.59 -2.21
C ILE A 88 12.01 4.31 -1.14
N MET A 89 12.34 3.62 -0.06
CA MET A 89 13.05 4.17 1.10
C MET A 89 14.13 3.22 1.60
N ASP A 90 15.30 3.79 1.88
CA ASP A 90 16.42 3.14 2.58
C ASP A 90 16.35 3.47 4.08
N GLY A 91 16.21 2.44 4.91
CA GLY A 91 16.13 2.58 6.37
C GLY A 91 17.47 2.86 7.06
N ASN A 92 18.62 2.75 6.38
CA ASN A 92 19.93 3.12 6.91
C ASN A 92 20.22 4.61 6.71
N THR A 93 19.96 5.13 5.51
CA THR A 93 20.28 6.52 5.14
C THR A 93 19.12 7.47 5.37
N MET A 94 17.91 6.93 5.56
CA MET A 94 16.64 7.66 5.58
C MET A 94 16.33 8.36 4.23
N GLU A 95 17.04 8.01 3.16
CA GLU A 95 16.76 8.53 1.83
C GLU A 95 15.46 7.94 1.28
N VAL A 96 14.66 8.81 0.69
CA VAL A 96 13.41 8.46 0.03
C VAL A 96 13.46 9.02 -1.38
N GLY A 97 13.06 8.19 -2.34
CA GLY A 97 12.74 8.63 -3.68
C GLY A 97 11.30 8.28 -3.98
N ALA A 98 10.59 9.22 -4.59
CA ALA A 98 9.17 9.08 -4.86
C ALA A 98 8.78 9.78 -6.16
N VAL A 99 7.77 9.23 -6.80
CA VAL A 99 7.08 9.82 -7.93
C VAL A 99 5.58 9.76 -7.73
N ALA A 100 4.87 10.81 -8.11
CA ALA A 100 3.41 10.83 -8.04
C ALA A 100 2.80 11.43 -9.30
N ASP A 101 1.60 10.98 -9.65
CA ASP A 101 0.96 11.33 -10.93
C ASP A 101 1.93 11.11 -12.11
N LEU A 102 2.76 10.05 -12.06
CA LEU A 102 3.73 9.74 -13.09
C LEU A 102 2.99 9.29 -14.35
N ARG A 103 3.25 9.99 -15.45
CA ARG A 103 2.58 9.76 -16.74
C ARG A 103 3.52 9.03 -17.68
N ARG A 104 2.98 8.16 -18.51
CA ARG A 104 3.65 7.61 -19.70
C ARG A 104 5.00 6.92 -19.44
N VAL A 105 5.16 6.31 -18.26
CA VAL A 105 6.33 5.51 -17.88
C VAL A 105 5.84 4.34 -17.05
N LYS A 106 6.12 3.11 -17.48
CA LYS A 106 5.54 1.89 -16.85
C LYS A 106 6.19 1.51 -15.52
N ASN A 107 7.49 1.73 -15.39
CA ASN A 107 8.26 1.33 -14.21
C ASN A 107 8.34 2.49 -13.20
N ALA A 108 7.32 2.67 -12.37
CA ALA A 108 7.23 3.81 -11.46
C ALA A 108 8.19 3.68 -10.27
N ILE A 109 8.29 2.47 -9.67
CA ILE A 109 9.23 2.23 -8.57
C ILE A 109 10.69 2.42 -8.98
N GLY A 110 11.06 2.04 -10.21
CA GLY A 110 12.38 2.27 -10.76
C GLY A 110 12.68 3.75 -10.96
N VAL A 111 11.71 4.56 -11.38
CA VAL A 111 11.88 6.01 -11.44
C VAL A 111 12.04 6.59 -10.03
N ALA A 112 11.24 6.12 -9.07
CA ALA A 112 11.39 6.50 -7.66
C ALA A 112 12.81 6.19 -7.14
N ARG A 113 13.38 5.04 -7.50
CA ARG A 113 14.78 4.70 -7.21
C ARG A 113 15.76 5.71 -7.81
N LYS A 114 15.56 6.15 -9.04
CA LYS A 114 16.42 7.18 -9.65
C LYS A 114 16.32 8.55 -8.99
N VAL A 115 15.21 8.86 -8.32
CA VAL A 115 15.11 10.11 -7.54
C VAL A 115 16.13 10.11 -6.39
N ILE A 116 16.32 8.97 -5.70
CA ILE A 116 17.39 8.79 -4.70
C ILE A 116 18.76 8.96 -5.35
N GLU A 117 19.03 8.20 -6.42
CA GLU A 117 20.37 8.07 -6.97
C GLU A 117 20.89 9.33 -7.68
N TYR A 118 20.01 10.13 -8.28
CA TYR A 118 20.40 11.19 -9.22
C TYR A 118 19.85 12.58 -8.89
N THR A 119 19.23 12.76 -7.72
CA THR A 119 18.73 14.08 -7.30
C THR A 119 19.01 14.34 -5.83
N LYS A 120 18.89 15.61 -5.42
CA LYS A 120 18.86 15.99 -4.00
C LYS A 120 17.42 16.17 -3.49
N HIS A 121 16.44 15.74 -4.29
CA HIS A 121 15.02 15.87 -4.01
C HIS A 121 14.45 14.52 -3.56
N THR A 122 13.29 14.57 -2.92
CA THR A 122 12.61 13.37 -2.43
C THR A 122 11.46 12.93 -3.33
N LEU A 123 10.72 13.88 -3.90
CA LEU A 123 9.47 13.61 -4.63
C LEU A 123 9.42 14.47 -5.89
N LEU A 124 9.20 13.84 -7.04
CA LEU A 124 8.89 14.49 -8.32
C LEU A 124 7.48 14.12 -8.76
N VAL A 125 6.76 15.03 -9.42
CA VAL A 125 5.35 14.78 -9.78
C VAL A 125 4.99 15.14 -11.22
N GLY A 126 3.93 14.51 -11.71
CA GLY A 126 3.30 14.83 -12.99
C GLY A 126 4.21 14.57 -14.20
N GLU A 127 3.91 15.28 -15.29
CA GLU A 127 4.69 15.22 -16.53
C GLU A 127 6.18 15.55 -16.33
N SER A 128 6.52 16.40 -15.35
CA SER A 128 7.92 16.73 -15.06
C SER A 128 8.70 15.53 -14.50
N ALA A 129 8.05 14.65 -13.73
CA ALA A 129 8.64 13.39 -13.31
C ALA A 129 8.89 12.45 -14.50
N SER A 130 7.98 12.43 -15.47
CA SER A 130 8.14 11.66 -16.72
C SER A 130 9.32 12.14 -17.54
N LEU A 131 9.50 13.47 -17.69
CA LEU A 131 10.65 14.03 -18.38
C LEU A 131 11.98 13.73 -17.67
N PHE A 132 11.96 13.70 -16.32
CA PHE A 132 13.10 13.21 -15.55
C PHE A 132 13.37 11.73 -15.85
N ALA A 133 12.35 10.87 -15.80
CA ALA A 133 12.47 9.44 -16.09
C ALA A 133 13.09 9.18 -17.47
N VAL A 134 12.66 9.91 -18.50
CA VAL A 134 13.23 9.78 -19.85
C VAL A 134 14.72 10.12 -19.87
N ARG A 135 15.15 11.15 -19.13
CA ARG A 135 16.59 11.50 -19.00
C ARG A 135 17.39 10.41 -18.28
N MET A 136 16.73 9.64 -17.41
CA MET A 136 17.31 8.48 -16.72
C MET A 136 17.25 7.19 -17.57
N GLY A 137 16.75 7.25 -18.81
CA GLY A 137 16.73 6.13 -19.74
C GLY A 137 15.44 5.32 -19.76
N PHE A 138 14.38 5.76 -19.07
CA PHE A 138 13.08 5.10 -19.13
C PHE A 138 12.37 5.43 -20.45
N PRO A 139 11.68 4.46 -21.08
CA PRO A 139 10.87 4.72 -22.26
C PRO A 139 9.67 5.62 -21.92
N TYR A 140 9.36 6.52 -22.85
CA TYR A 140 8.13 7.31 -22.80
C TYR A 140 7.06 6.62 -23.64
N GLU A 141 6.09 6.00 -22.99
CA GLU A 141 5.12 5.10 -23.62
C GLU A 141 3.73 5.22 -23.00
N ASP A 142 2.69 4.93 -23.76
CA ASP A 142 1.31 4.98 -23.27
C ASP A 142 1.08 3.92 -22.18
N LEU A 143 0.38 4.32 -21.11
CA LEU A 143 -0.04 3.44 -20.02
C LEU A 143 -1.42 2.81 -20.29
N THR A 144 -2.10 3.25 -21.34
CA THR A 144 -3.43 2.79 -21.71
C THR A 144 -3.42 1.34 -22.20
N THR A 145 -4.44 0.57 -21.83
CA THR A 145 -4.72 -0.76 -22.39
C THR A 145 -6.19 -0.84 -22.81
N GLN A 146 -6.55 -1.92 -23.52
CA GLN A 146 -7.96 -2.17 -23.84
C GLN A 146 -8.83 -2.26 -22.57
N LYS A 147 -8.27 -2.76 -21.46
CA LYS A 147 -8.97 -2.84 -20.16
C LYS A 147 -9.27 -1.44 -19.61
N SER A 148 -8.30 -0.53 -19.56
CA SER A 148 -8.53 0.83 -19.06
C SER A 148 -9.49 1.61 -19.96
N LEU A 149 -9.41 1.43 -21.28
CA LEU A 149 -10.37 2.02 -22.22
C LEU A 149 -11.80 1.51 -21.99
N SER A 150 -11.97 0.21 -21.78
CA SER A 150 -13.29 -0.37 -21.48
C SER A 150 -13.84 0.15 -20.16
N LEU A 151 -13.02 0.18 -19.09
CA LEU A 151 -13.42 0.74 -17.78
C LEU A 151 -13.89 2.19 -17.91
N TYR A 152 -13.15 3.01 -18.64
CA TYR A 152 -13.51 4.41 -18.85
C TYR A 152 -14.80 4.57 -19.67
N SER A 153 -14.95 3.80 -20.76
CA SER A 153 -16.15 3.80 -21.59
C SER A 153 -17.41 3.36 -20.82
N GLU A 154 -17.30 2.30 -20.01
CA GLU A 154 -18.39 1.83 -19.14
C GLU A 154 -18.78 2.90 -18.12
N TRP A 155 -17.81 3.57 -17.51
CA TRP A 155 -18.05 4.66 -16.57
C TRP A 155 -18.75 5.86 -17.21
N LEU A 156 -18.35 6.27 -18.42
CA LEU A 156 -19.04 7.31 -19.19
C LEU A 156 -20.50 6.93 -19.48
N ASN A 157 -20.74 5.67 -19.85
CA ASN A 157 -22.09 5.14 -20.10
C ASN A 157 -22.94 5.09 -18.82
N GLN A 158 -22.31 5.08 -17.64
CA GLN A 158 -22.97 5.16 -16.33
C GLN A 158 -23.07 6.59 -15.80
N SER A 159 -23.04 7.60 -16.68
CA SER A 159 -23.09 9.02 -16.31
C SER A 159 -22.00 9.41 -15.30
N CYS A 160 -20.81 8.83 -15.47
CA CYS A 160 -19.63 9.10 -14.67
C CYS A 160 -19.81 8.75 -13.18
N GLN A 161 -20.43 7.61 -12.90
CA GLN A 161 -20.66 7.12 -11.54
C GLN A 161 -19.94 5.79 -11.28
N PRO A 162 -19.40 5.59 -10.05
CA PRO A 162 -19.22 6.61 -9.01
C PRO A 162 -18.12 7.63 -9.39
N ASN A 163 -18.14 8.82 -8.79
CA ASN A 163 -17.04 9.81 -8.90
C ASN A 163 -16.72 10.46 -7.55
N PHE A 164 -15.67 11.30 -7.54
CA PHE A 164 -15.14 11.95 -6.33
C PHE A 164 -15.54 13.41 -6.18
N TRP A 165 -16.35 13.96 -7.10
CA TRP A 165 -16.82 15.34 -7.00
C TRP A 165 -17.91 15.48 -5.93
N LYS A 166 -17.82 16.55 -5.14
CA LYS A 166 -18.81 16.93 -4.13
C LYS A 166 -19.04 18.42 -4.14
N ASN A 167 -20.25 18.86 -3.78
CA ASN A 167 -20.61 20.28 -3.67
C ASN A 167 -20.40 21.10 -4.96
N VAL A 168 -20.71 20.50 -6.11
CA VAL A 168 -20.58 21.12 -7.43
C VAL A 168 -21.92 21.22 -8.16
N VAL A 169 -21.95 22.03 -9.22
CA VAL A 169 -23.06 22.17 -10.16
C VAL A 169 -22.54 21.86 -11.57
N PRO A 170 -23.20 21.00 -12.37
CA PRO A 170 -24.39 20.21 -12.02
C PRO A 170 -24.13 19.19 -10.91
N ASP A 171 -25.21 18.63 -10.35
CA ASP A 171 -25.16 17.60 -9.30
C ASP A 171 -24.27 16.41 -9.73
N SER A 172 -23.17 16.20 -9.01
CA SER A 172 -22.16 15.18 -9.37
C SER A 172 -22.68 13.75 -9.24
N SER A 173 -23.79 13.51 -8.55
CA SER A 173 -24.41 12.17 -8.52
C SER A 173 -25.19 11.81 -9.79
N LYS A 174 -25.36 12.77 -10.73
CA LYS A 174 -26.27 12.64 -11.88
C LYS A 174 -25.68 13.11 -13.22
N SER A 175 -24.45 13.60 -13.23
CA SER A 175 -23.85 14.23 -14.40
C SER A 175 -22.36 13.91 -14.46
N CYS A 176 -21.77 14.03 -15.65
CA CYS A 176 -20.32 14.02 -15.86
C CYS A 176 -19.69 15.42 -15.75
N GLY A 177 -20.48 16.44 -15.39
CA GLY A 177 -20.05 17.84 -15.48
C GLY A 177 -20.19 18.42 -16.90
N PRO A 178 -19.38 19.42 -17.28
CA PRO A 178 -18.29 20.01 -16.51
C PRO A 178 -18.79 20.66 -15.22
N TYR A 179 -18.05 20.43 -14.14
CA TYR A 179 -18.42 20.88 -12.81
C TYR A 179 -17.95 22.31 -12.54
N LYS A 180 -18.79 23.06 -11.83
CA LYS A 180 -18.48 24.39 -11.30
C LYS A 180 -18.72 24.43 -9.81
N ARG A 181 -18.01 25.34 -9.14
CA ARG A 181 -18.22 25.63 -7.72
C ARG A 181 -19.68 26.01 -7.48
N ARG A 182 -20.29 25.43 -6.46
CA ARG A 182 -21.57 25.92 -5.92
C ARG A 182 -21.32 27.14 -5.04
N GLU A 183 -21.95 28.28 -5.33
CA GLU A 183 -21.71 29.54 -4.61
C GLU A 183 -22.07 29.48 -3.12
N ALA A 184 -23.13 28.75 -2.77
CA ALA A 184 -23.50 28.47 -1.39
C ALA A 184 -23.18 27.01 -1.04
N VAL A 185 -22.16 26.81 -0.20
CA VAL A 185 -21.85 25.48 0.38
C VAL A 185 -22.71 25.31 1.61
N THR A 186 -23.83 24.61 1.48
CA THR A 186 -24.51 24.07 2.66
C THR A 186 -23.75 22.82 3.09
N TYR A 187 -23.03 22.88 4.21
CA TYR A 187 -22.47 21.69 4.84
C TYR A 187 -23.63 20.87 5.41
N LYS A 188 -24.29 20.08 4.56
CA LYS A 188 -25.03 18.93 5.06
C LYS A 188 -23.98 17.90 5.43
N GLU A 189 -24.08 17.34 6.64
CA GLU A 189 -23.45 16.06 6.96
C GLU A 189 -24.11 14.97 6.11
N GLU A 190 -23.92 15.02 4.79
CA GLU A 190 -24.09 13.81 4.01
C GLU A 190 -22.92 12.92 4.42
N GLN A 191 -23.25 11.86 5.16
CA GLN A 191 -22.46 10.64 5.14
C GLN A 191 -22.46 10.12 3.69
N THR A 192 -21.75 10.80 2.80
CA THR A 192 -21.26 10.20 1.58
C THR A 192 -20.22 9.20 2.04
N SER A 193 -20.69 8.04 2.52
CA SER A 193 -19.95 6.82 2.29
C SER A 193 -19.84 6.74 0.78
N SER A 194 -18.78 7.32 0.21
CA SER A 194 -18.24 6.74 -1.01
C SER A 194 -18.05 5.29 -0.62
N GLN A 195 -18.96 4.41 -1.04
CA GLN A 195 -18.75 2.98 -0.93
C GLN A 195 -17.58 2.72 -1.86
N ARG A 196 -16.37 2.96 -1.35
CA ARG A 196 -15.16 2.52 -2.00
C ARG A 196 -15.30 1.02 -2.00
N SER A 197 -15.60 0.48 -3.17
CA SER A 197 -15.56 -0.95 -3.39
C SER A 197 -14.23 -1.45 -2.86
N VAL A 198 -14.24 -2.61 -2.21
CA VAL A 198 -13.02 -3.31 -1.78
C VAL A 198 -12.04 -3.47 -2.94
N HIS A 199 -12.52 -3.39 -4.18
CA HIS A 199 -11.74 -3.47 -5.42
C HIS A 199 -11.27 -2.12 -6.00
N ASN A 200 -11.48 -0.98 -5.31
CA ASN A 200 -11.22 0.36 -5.86
C ASN A 200 -9.86 0.97 -5.48
N HIS A 201 -9.00 0.31 -4.69
CA HIS A 201 -7.65 0.81 -4.40
C HIS A 201 -6.73 -0.23 -3.74
N ASP A 202 -6.16 -1.13 -4.53
CA ASP A 202 -5.13 -2.04 -4.04
C ASP A 202 -3.74 -1.49 -4.41
N THR A 203 -2.85 -1.41 -3.43
CA THR A 203 -1.46 -0.96 -3.59
C THR A 203 -0.57 -2.14 -3.26
N ILE A 204 0.48 -2.38 -4.05
CA ILE A 204 1.59 -3.20 -3.56
C ILE A 204 2.44 -2.34 -2.62
N GLY A 205 2.57 -2.80 -1.39
CA GLY A 205 3.52 -2.29 -0.42
C GLY A 205 4.43 -3.44 -0.01
N MET A 206 5.74 -3.20 0.04
CA MET A 206 6.74 -4.21 0.32
C MET A 206 7.72 -3.71 1.38
N VAL A 207 8.07 -4.59 2.32
CA VAL A 207 9.12 -4.39 3.31
C VAL A 207 10.12 -5.53 3.18
N VAL A 208 11.39 -5.18 3.11
CA VAL A 208 12.49 -6.13 3.02
C VAL A 208 13.47 -5.86 4.16
N ILE A 209 13.83 -6.90 4.90
CA ILE A 209 14.84 -6.83 5.96
C ILE A 209 15.91 -7.87 5.68
N GLY A 210 17.14 -7.43 5.48
CA GLY A 210 18.28 -8.29 5.22
C GLY A 210 18.83 -8.99 6.45
N VAL A 211 19.79 -9.90 6.22
CA VAL A 211 20.50 -10.62 7.29
C VAL A 211 21.29 -9.70 8.23
N SER A 212 21.72 -8.54 7.74
CA SER A 212 22.42 -7.51 8.52
C SER A 212 21.48 -6.64 9.37
N GLY A 213 20.16 -6.80 9.21
CA GLY A 213 19.16 -5.90 9.80
C GLY A 213 18.91 -4.61 9.00
N THR A 214 19.52 -4.44 7.82
CA THR A 214 19.17 -3.36 6.90
C THR A 214 17.70 -3.50 6.49
N VAL A 215 16.95 -2.41 6.54
CA VAL A 215 15.54 -2.36 6.14
C VAL A 215 15.40 -1.48 4.90
N ALA A 216 14.68 -1.97 3.91
CA ALA A 216 14.16 -1.17 2.81
C ALA A 216 12.64 -1.36 2.70
N SER A 217 11.96 -0.35 2.19
CA SER A 217 10.52 -0.44 1.96
C SER A 217 10.10 0.36 0.75
N GLY A 218 8.97 -0.01 0.14
CA GLY A 218 8.44 0.70 -1.02
C GLY A 218 7.01 0.36 -1.33
N THR A 219 6.41 1.15 -2.20
CA THR A 219 5.01 1.05 -2.62
C THR A 219 4.86 1.44 -4.08
N SER A 220 3.90 0.84 -4.78
CA SER A 220 3.48 1.22 -6.14
C SER A 220 1.99 0.99 -6.38
N THR A 221 1.34 1.89 -7.11
CA THR A 221 -0.09 1.81 -7.48
C THR A 221 -0.40 2.64 -8.72
N ASN A 222 -1.53 2.36 -9.37
CA ASN A 222 -2.17 3.28 -10.31
C ASN A 222 -3.30 4.12 -9.68
N GLY A 223 -3.51 3.98 -8.37
CA GLY A 223 -4.41 4.82 -7.60
C GLY A 223 -5.87 4.42 -7.70
N ALA A 224 -6.76 5.35 -7.31
CA ALA A 224 -8.20 5.09 -7.31
C ALA A 224 -8.74 5.20 -8.75
N ILE A 225 -9.56 4.23 -9.14
CA ILE A 225 -10.26 4.27 -10.43
C ILE A 225 -11.19 5.49 -10.51
N HIS A 226 -11.14 6.21 -11.63
CA HIS A 226 -11.87 7.45 -11.91
C HIS A 226 -11.56 8.60 -10.93
N LYS A 227 -10.35 8.60 -10.36
CA LYS A 227 -9.82 9.73 -9.58
C LYS A 227 -9.84 11.03 -10.39
N LEU A 228 -9.89 12.17 -9.70
CA LEU A 228 -9.64 13.44 -10.37
C LEU A 228 -8.20 13.47 -10.91
N PRO A 229 -7.96 14.06 -12.10
CA PRO A 229 -6.60 14.24 -12.63
C PRO A 229 -5.71 14.97 -11.63
N GLY A 230 -4.51 14.47 -11.41
CA GLY A 230 -3.58 14.98 -10.40
C GLY A 230 -3.85 14.53 -8.96
N ARG A 231 -4.85 13.67 -8.70
CA ARG A 231 -5.04 13.05 -7.38
C ARG A 231 -3.89 12.09 -7.10
N VAL A 232 -3.22 12.33 -5.98
CA VAL A 232 -2.18 11.48 -5.42
C VAL A 232 -2.69 10.76 -4.18
N GLY A 233 -2.37 9.47 -4.05
CA GLY A 233 -2.71 8.64 -2.88
C GLY A 233 -1.69 8.73 -1.74
N ASP A 234 -1.76 7.78 -0.81
CA ASP A 234 -0.76 7.57 0.25
C ASP A 234 0.52 6.92 -0.27
N SER A 235 0.41 6.11 -1.33
CA SER A 235 1.47 5.26 -1.87
C SER A 235 2.80 5.96 -2.20
N PRO A 236 2.89 7.23 -2.65
CA PRO A 236 4.18 7.89 -2.88
C PRO A 236 4.62 8.77 -1.70
N ILE A 237 3.88 8.78 -0.59
CA ILE A 237 4.11 9.65 0.56
C ILE A 237 4.80 8.85 1.67
N ALA A 238 6.06 9.20 1.96
CA ALA A 238 6.83 8.60 3.04
C ALA A 238 6.08 8.70 4.38
N GLY A 239 5.97 7.57 5.07
CA GLY A 239 5.27 7.47 6.35
C GLY A 239 3.77 7.22 6.21
N ALA A 240 3.18 7.51 5.04
CA ALA A 240 1.83 7.09 4.72
C ALA A 240 1.82 5.72 4.03
N GLY A 241 2.25 5.67 2.77
CA GLY A 241 2.27 4.43 1.99
C GLY A 241 3.28 3.43 2.55
N SER A 242 4.53 3.86 2.76
CA SER A 242 5.59 3.00 3.26
C SER A 242 6.58 3.75 4.16
N TYR A 243 7.27 3.04 5.05
CA TYR A 243 8.33 3.60 5.88
C TYR A 243 9.31 2.52 6.34
N ALA A 244 10.60 2.84 6.37
CA ALA A 244 11.68 1.98 6.82
C ALA A 244 12.62 2.71 7.78
N ASP A 245 13.10 2.01 8.80
CA ASP A 245 14.17 2.44 9.69
C ASP A 245 14.92 1.20 10.20
N SER A 246 16.20 1.07 9.87
CA SER A 246 17.00 -0.11 10.20
C SER A 246 17.30 -0.27 11.70
N THR A 247 16.90 0.69 12.54
CA THR A 247 16.96 0.56 14.00
C THR A 247 15.66 0.04 14.60
N ALA A 248 14.57 -0.05 13.82
CA ALA A 248 13.24 -0.44 14.31
C ALA A 248 12.55 -1.51 13.43
N GLY A 249 12.43 -1.26 12.13
CA GLY A 249 11.65 -2.09 11.21
C GLY A 249 11.11 -1.31 10.02
N GLY A 250 10.17 -1.92 9.30
CA GLY A 250 9.45 -1.29 8.20
C GLY A 250 7.98 -1.65 8.19
N ALA A 251 7.18 -0.80 7.56
CA ALA A 251 5.75 -1.01 7.39
C ALA A 251 5.28 -0.48 6.04
N ALA A 252 4.25 -1.11 5.47
CA ALA A 252 3.62 -0.67 4.24
C ALA A 252 2.09 -0.81 4.31
N ALA A 253 1.40 0.18 3.77
CA ALA A 253 -0.05 0.33 3.82
C ALA A 253 -0.70 0.14 2.45
N THR A 254 -1.99 -0.20 2.48
CA THR A 254 -2.86 -0.27 1.29
C THR A 254 -4.28 0.14 1.69
N GLY A 255 -5.07 0.70 0.76
CA GLY A 255 -6.49 0.99 0.97
C GLY A 255 -6.92 2.39 0.52
N ASP A 256 -7.85 3.00 1.26
CA ASP A 256 -8.29 4.38 0.97
C ASP A 256 -7.14 5.38 1.18
N GLY A 257 -6.37 5.66 0.12
CA GLY A 257 -5.21 6.53 0.24
C GLY A 257 -5.49 7.94 0.77
N ASP A 258 -6.70 8.47 0.59
CA ASP A 258 -7.06 9.79 1.12
C ASP A 258 -7.31 9.75 2.63
N ILE A 259 -7.74 8.60 3.17
CA ILE A 259 -7.84 8.36 4.61
C ILE A 259 -6.46 7.99 5.15
N MET A 260 -5.78 7.00 4.56
CA MET A 260 -4.48 6.49 5.03
C MET A 260 -3.47 7.62 5.19
N MET A 261 -3.34 8.52 4.19
CA MET A 261 -2.38 9.63 4.26
C MET A 261 -2.59 10.60 5.42
N ARG A 262 -3.82 10.73 5.95
CA ARG A 262 -4.12 11.65 7.06
C ARG A 262 -3.55 11.16 8.40
N PHE A 263 -3.23 9.87 8.50
CA PHE A 263 -2.84 9.24 9.76
C PHE A 263 -1.38 8.78 9.79
N LEU A 264 -0.68 8.80 8.65
CA LEU A 264 0.70 8.32 8.48
C LEU A 264 0.90 6.91 9.08
N PRO A 265 0.13 5.91 8.62
CA PRO A 265 0.05 4.59 9.25
C PRO A 265 1.38 3.85 9.28
N SER A 266 2.16 3.89 8.19
CA SER A 266 3.45 3.20 8.12
C SER A 266 4.48 3.80 9.07
N TYR A 267 4.58 5.14 9.13
CA TYR A 267 5.46 5.81 10.11
C TYR A 267 5.04 5.46 11.54
N GLN A 268 3.75 5.53 11.84
CA GLN A 268 3.27 5.23 13.19
C GLN A 268 3.51 3.78 13.61
N ALA A 269 3.37 2.82 12.69
CA ALA A 269 3.68 1.42 12.96
C ALA A 269 5.16 1.23 13.31
N VAL A 270 6.07 1.85 12.54
CA VAL A 270 7.51 1.81 12.79
C VAL A 270 7.85 2.43 14.14
N GLU A 271 7.22 3.54 14.54
CA GLU A 271 7.44 4.15 15.85
C GLU A 271 6.93 3.26 17.01
N TYR A 272 5.82 2.54 16.84
CA TYR A 272 5.42 1.54 17.84
C TYR A 272 6.44 0.41 17.96
N MET A 273 6.98 -0.08 16.84
CA MET A 273 8.02 -1.12 16.84
C MET A 273 9.33 -0.61 17.45
N ARG A 274 9.69 0.66 17.23
CA ARG A 274 10.83 1.33 17.90
C ARG A 274 10.71 1.30 19.42
N MET A 275 9.48 1.41 19.93
CA MET A 275 9.18 1.29 21.36
C MET A 275 9.10 -0.17 21.86
N GLY A 276 9.47 -1.14 21.04
CA GLY A 276 9.44 -2.57 21.37
C GLY A 276 8.07 -3.23 21.23
N THR A 277 7.11 -2.59 20.55
CA THR A 277 5.81 -3.22 20.27
C THR A 277 5.98 -4.31 19.20
N ASP A 278 5.36 -5.47 19.42
CA ASP A 278 5.27 -6.53 18.41
C ASP A 278 4.64 -6.01 17.08
N PRO A 279 5.13 -6.43 15.90
CA PRO A 279 4.62 -5.96 14.61
C PRO A 279 3.11 -6.15 14.40
N THR A 280 2.53 -7.26 14.85
CA THR A 280 1.08 -7.49 14.76
C THR A 280 0.32 -6.48 15.60
N VAL A 281 0.77 -6.28 16.85
CA VAL A 281 0.16 -5.32 17.76
C VAL A 281 0.35 -3.87 17.26
N ALA A 282 1.49 -3.55 16.66
CA ALA A 282 1.75 -2.24 16.05
C ALA A 282 0.76 -1.96 14.91
N CYS A 283 0.61 -2.90 13.99
CA CYS A 283 -0.36 -2.87 12.90
C CYS A 283 -1.80 -2.68 13.43
N GLN A 284 -2.22 -3.45 14.45
CA GLN A 284 -3.56 -3.32 15.06
C GLN A 284 -3.80 -1.94 15.68
N LYS A 285 -2.83 -1.40 16.44
CA LYS A 285 -2.93 -0.06 17.04
C LYS A 285 -3.11 1.03 15.99
N VAL A 286 -2.44 0.91 14.84
CA VAL A 286 -2.59 1.84 13.71
C VAL A 286 -4.01 1.78 13.14
N ILE A 287 -4.51 0.58 12.82
CA ILE A 287 -5.87 0.41 12.29
C ILE A 287 -6.90 0.96 13.28
N SER A 288 -6.81 0.62 14.57
CA SER A 288 -7.74 1.11 15.60
C SER A 288 -7.72 2.63 15.75
N ARG A 289 -6.57 3.28 15.56
CA ARG A 289 -6.49 4.75 15.57
C ARG A 289 -7.28 5.36 14.41
N ILE A 290 -7.18 4.78 13.21
CA ILE A 290 -7.91 5.26 12.03
C ILE A 290 -9.41 5.00 12.21
N GLN A 291 -9.80 3.81 12.70
CA GLN A 291 -11.18 3.43 12.98
C GLN A 291 -11.92 4.45 13.87
N LYS A 292 -11.23 5.03 14.85
CA LYS A 292 -11.79 6.06 15.74
C LYS A 292 -12.38 7.26 14.98
N TYR A 293 -11.81 7.62 13.83
CA TYR A 293 -12.22 8.78 13.05
C TYR A 293 -12.93 8.41 11.74
N ALA A 294 -12.63 7.23 11.20
CA ALA A 294 -13.18 6.76 9.93
C ALA A 294 -13.54 5.28 10.01
N PRO A 295 -14.55 4.86 10.81
CA PRO A 295 -14.80 3.44 11.13
C PRO A 295 -15.11 2.54 9.92
N LYS A 296 -15.52 3.14 8.79
CA LYS A 296 -15.90 2.43 7.55
C LYS A 296 -14.81 2.47 6.47
N PHE A 297 -13.58 2.88 6.80
CA PHE A 297 -12.51 2.98 5.80
C PHE A 297 -12.09 1.60 5.29
N PHE A 298 -11.75 1.51 4.02
CA PHE A 298 -11.03 0.35 3.50
C PHE A 298 -9.54 0.56 3.76
N GLY A 299 -8.86 -0.41 4.38
CA GLY A 299 -7.42 -0.32 4.52
C GLY A 299 -6.81 -1.42 5.38
N ALA A 300 -5.53 -1.68 5.10
CA ALA A 300 -4.70 -2.65 5.77
C ALA A 300 -3.25 -2.16 5.84
N ILE A 301 -2.47 -2.78 6.72
CA ILE A 301 -1.05 -2.50 6.91
C ILE A 301 -0.33 -3.80 7.24
N ILE A 302 0.87 -3.95 6.69
CA ILE A 302 1.85 -4.98 7.07
C ILE A 302 3.02 -4.33 7.82
N CYS A 303 3.58 -5.04 8.78
CA CYS A 303 4.65 -4.58 9.66
C CYS A 303 5.72 -5.68 9.76
N ALA A 304 7.00 -5.33 9.73
CA ALA A 304 8.10 -6.22 10.12
C ALA A 304 9.16 -5.43 10.92
N ASN A 305 9.76 -6.08 11.91
CA ASN A 305 10.83 -5.48 12.72
C ASN A 305 12.18 -6.14 12.44
N THR A 306 13.25 -5.53 12.97
CA THR A 306 14.64 -5.97 12.77
C THR A 306 14.97 -7.34 13.36
N THR A 307 14.08 -7.98 14.11
CA THR A 307 14.25 -9.37 14.55
C THR A 307 13.79 -10.38 13.51
N GLY A 308 13.12 -9.93 12.43
CA GLY A 308 12.44 -10.78 11.46
C GLY A 308 11.04 -11.19 11.90
N SER A 309 10.50 -10.61 12.97
CA SER A 309 9.08 -10.77 13.31
C SER A 309 8.25 -9.89 12.37
N TYR A 310 7.06 -10.35 12.04
CA TYR A 310 6.15 -9.65 11.13
C TYR A 310 4.69 -9.81 11.58
N GLY A 311 3.82 -8.98 11.04
CA GLY A 311 2.40 -8.97 11.34
C GLY A 311 1.62 -8.12 10.36
N ALA A 312 0.30 -8.21 10.44
CA ALA A 312 -0.61 -7.43 9.62
C ALA A 312 -1.90 -7.11 10.38
N ALA A 313 -2.60 -6.07 9.95
CA ALA A 313 -3.96 -5.76 10.41
C ALA A 313 -4.76 -5.05 9.32
N CYS A 314 -6.08 -5.19 9.37
CA CYS A 314 -7.00 -4.55 8.44
C CYS A 314 -8.28 -4.11 9.15
N ASN A 315 -8.96 -3.09 8.60
CA ASN A 315 -10.26 -2.65 9.10
C ASN A 315 -11.38 -3.53 8.56
N LYS A 316 -12.22 -4.06 9.45
CA LYS A 316 -13.36 -4.90 9.07
C LYS A 316 -14.52 -4.07 8.54
N ILE A 317 -14.83 -4.24 7.27
CA ILE A 317 -15.99 -3.63 6.61
C ILE A 317 -16.77 -4.68 5.79
N PRO A 318 -18.03 -4.44 5.40
CA PRO A 318 -18.74 -5.34 4.50
C PRO A 318 -17.94 -5.61 3.22
N GLY A 319 -17.69 -6.89 2.91
CA GLY A 319 -16.90 -7.31 1.75
C GLY A 319 -15.38 -7.41 2.00
N PHE A 320 -14.87 -6.94 3.14
CA PHE A 320 -13.45 -7.03 3.51
C PHE A 320 -13.32 -7.46 4.98
N THR A 321 -13.26 -8.78 5.19
CA THR A 321 -13.21 -9.39 6.52
C THR A 321 -11.88 -10.08 6.82
N GLN A 322 -11.06 -10.30 5.80
CA GLN A 322 -9.74 -10.91 5.90
C GLN A 322 -8.78 -10.14 5.00
N PHE A 323 -7.53 -10.03 5.44
CA PHE A 323 -6.45 -9.47 4.66
C PHE A 323 -5.37 -10.51 4.43
N HIS A 324 -5.02 -10.65 3.16
CA HIS A 324 -4.03 -11.60 2.68
C HIS A 324 -2.73 -10.84 2.38
N PHE A 325 -1.60 -11.41 2.75
CA PHE A 325 -0.29 -10.83 2.47
C PHE A 325 0.73 -11.95 2.24
N MET A 326 1.83 -11.66 1.54
CA MET A 326 2.86 -12.64 1.26
C MET A 326 4.03 -12.48 2.24
N VAL A 327 4.65 -13.60 2.59
CA VAL A 327 5.88 -13.66 3.40
C VAL A 327 6.89 -14.63 2.79
N SER A 328 8.13 -14.20 2.70
CA SER A 328 9.30 -15.03 2.39
C SER A 328 10.29 -14.94 3.55
N SER A 329 10.74 -16.07 4.08
CA SER A 329 11.77 -16.16 5.11
C SER A 329 12.46 -17.53 5.07
N PRO A 330 13.62 -17.73 5.71
CA PRO A 330 14.30 -19.02 5.74
C PRO A 330 13.51 -20.13 6.45
N LEU A 331 12.49 -19.75 7.24
CA LEU A 331 11.61 -20.67 7.93
C LEU A 331 10.51 -21.23 7.02
N LEU A 332 10.39 -20.69 5.81
CA LEU A 332 9.38 -21.05 4.83
C LEU A 332 10.09 -21.66 3.61
N ASN A 333 9.58 -22.80 3.11
CA ASN A 333 10.16 -23.46 1.94
C ASN A 333 9.99 -22.65 0.63
N ARG A 334 9.06 -21.70 0.61
CA ARG A 334 8.74 -20.81 -0.51
C ARG A 334 7.94 -19.60 -0.01
N PRO A 335 7.82 -18.52 -0.80
CA PRO A 335 6.93 -17.42 -0.46
C PRO A 335 5.51 -17.94 -0.19
N THR A 336 5.01 -17.65 1.01
CA THR A 336 3.80 -18.23 1.56
C THR A 336 2.81 -17.12 1.86
N GLU A 337 1.56 -17.36 1.47
CA GLU A 337 0.45 -16.46 1.77
C GLU A 337 0.05 -16.62 3.24
N GLN A 338 -0.10 -15.49 3.91
CA GLN A 338 -0.57 -15.37 5.28
C GLN A 338 -1.90 -14.62 5.27
N VAL A 339 -2.77 -14.93 6.23
CA VAL A 339 -4.12 -14.37 6.33
C VAL A 339 -4.37 -13.92 7.75
N VAL A 340 -4.92 -12.71 7.91
CA VAL A 340 -5.39 -12.19 9.19
C VAL A 340 -6.86 -11.80 9.08
N ASP A 341 -7.63 -12.06 10.14
CA ASP A 341 -8.98 -11.53 10.25
C ASP A 341 -8.92 -10.04 10.56
N CYS A 342 -9.77 -9.25 9.87
CA CYS A 342 -9.86 -7.82 10.11
C CYS A 342 -10.51 -7.52 11.45
N ILE A 343 -10.03 -6.44 12.09
CA ILE A 343 -10.48 -5.93 13.38
C ILE A 343 -11.43 -4.76 13.23
#